data_AF-A0A656GKF8-F1
#
_entry.id   AF-A0A656GKF8-F1
#
_cell.length_a   1.000
_cell.length_b   1.000
_cell.length_c   1.000
_cell.angle_alpha   90.00
_cell.angle_beta   90.00
_cell.angle_gamma   90.00
#
_symmetry.space_group_name_H-M   'P 1'
#
loop_
_entity.id
_entity.type
_entity.pdbx_description
1 polymer ?
#
loop_
_entity_poly.entity_id
_entity_poly.type
_entity_poly.pdbx_seq_one_letter_code
_entity_poly.pdbx_strand_id
1 'polypeptide(L)'
;RYSRDGVFPLALTLDSVGPLTRSVRDALVIDDLLCARSKPSSLIPRSLAGQRFLLDQAVLEDERVTPAVRDNLLRAVEALRASGALIEVKPCQAFQATLLLTQQHGWL
;
A
#
# COMPACT_ATOMS: atom_id res chain seq x y z
N ARG A 1 -4.20 -0.87 14.22
CA ARG A 1 -4.69 -2.25 13.97
C ARG A 1 -4.16 -3.20 15.03
N TYR A 2 -2.84 -3.33 15.16
CA TYR A 2 -2.23 -4.00 16.32
C TYR A 2 -2.22 -3.08 17.54
N SER A 3 -2.10 -3.67 18.73
CA SER A 3 -1.78 -2.89 19.93
C SER A 3 -0.43 -2.19 19.73
N ARG A 4 -0.32 -0.99 20.28
CA ARG A 4 0.92 -0.21 20.35
C ARG A 4 1.42 -0.11 21.79
N ASP A 5 0.84 -0.89 22.70
CA ASP A 5 1.29 -0.95 24.09
C ASP A 5 2.74 -1.42 24.14
N GLY A 6 3.59 -0.66 24.83
CA GLY A 6 5.04 -0.92 24.89
C GLY A 6 5.83 -0.47 23.66
N VAL A 7 5.20 0.14 22.65
CA VAL A 7 5.89 0.76 21.51
C VAL A 7 6.18 2.22 21.84
N PHE A 8 7.44 2.65 21.64
CA PHE A 8 7.80 4.06 21.77
C PHE A 8 7.19 4.85 20.58
N PRO A 9 6.34 5.86 20.82
CA PRO A 9 5.66 6.56 19.74
C PRO A 9 6.57 7.58 19.06
N LEU A 10 6.60 7.58 17.73
CA LEU A 10 7.18 8.63 16.90
C LEU A 10 6.10 9.62 16.46
N ALA A 11 4.92 9.12 16.10
CA ALA A 11 3.73 9.90 15.76
C ALA A 11 2.47 9.20 16.30
N LEU A 12 1.97 9.63 17.47
CA LEU A 12 0.88 8.99 18.21
C LEU A 12 -0.36 8.62 17.38
N THR A 13 -0.72 9.45 16.40
CA THR A 13 -1.91 9.29 15.55
C THR A 13 -1.64 8.55 14.24
N LEU A 14 -0.38 8.41 13.83
CA LEU A 14 0.02 7.86 12.52
C LEU A 14 0.85 6.59 12.61
N ASP A 15 1.46 6.32 13.76
CA ASP A 15 2.27 5.13 13.96
C ASP A 15 1.43 3.86 13.75
N SER A 16 1.99 2.97 12.94
CA SER A 16 1.47 1.64 12.70
C SER A 16 2.59 0.63 12.87
N VAL A 17 2.31 -0.46 13.57
CA VAL A 17 3.21 -1.62 13.66
C VAL A 17 2.88 -2.57 12.51
N GLY A 18 3.87 -3.28 12.00
CA GLY A 18 3.66 -4.34 11.02
C GLY A 18 4.89 -5.23 10.84
N PRO A 19 4.69 -6.52 10.49
CA PRO A 19 5.80 -7.44 10.28
C PRO A 19 6.46 -7.22 8.92
N LEU A 20 7.79 -7.38 8.87
CA LEU A 20 8.55 -7.52 7.63
C LEU A 20 8.77 -9.02 7.36
N THR A 21 8.27 -9.50 6.23
CA THR A 21 8.31 -10.93 5.88
C THR A 21 8.81 -11.14 4.45
N ARG A 22 9.10 -12.39 4.10
CA ARG A 22 9.53 -12.78 2.74
C ARG A 22 8.37 -13.13 1.82
N SER A 23 7.14 -13.18 2.33
CA SER A 23 5.95 -13.52 1.54
C SER A 23 4.66 -12.95 2.15
N VAL A 24 3.64 -12.76 1.31
CA VAL A 24 2.30 -12.34 1.74
C VAL A 24 1.65 -13.38 2.65
N ARG A 25 1.92 -14.67 2.42
CA ARG A 25 1.44 -15.76 3.29
C ARG A 25 1.94 -15.59 4.72
N ASP A 26 3.23 -15.35 4.89
CA ASP A 26 3.83 -15.17 6.21
C ASP A 26 3.29 -13.92 6.90
N ALA A 27 3.05 -12.85 6.13
CA ALA A 27 2.43 -11.63 6.66
C ALA A 27 1.01 -11.91 7.20
N LEU A 28 0.19 -12.71 6.50
CA LEU A 28 -1.14 -13.10 6.96
C LEU A 28 -1.10 -13.95 8.24
N VAL A 29 -0.15 -14.88 8.34
CA VAL A 29 -0.01 -15.72 9.54
C VAL A 29 0.41 -14.88 10.75
N ILE A 30 1.41 -14.00 10.59
CA ILE A 30 1.83 -13.11 11.69
C ILE A 30 0.70 -12.13 12.04
N ASP A 31 -0.04 -11.64 11.06
CA ASP A 31 -1.20 -10.79 11.25
C ASP A 31 -2.27 -11.43 12.15
N ASP A 32 -2.59 -12.71 11.89
CA ASP A 32 -3.56 -13.46 12.69
C ASP A 32 -3.12 -13.61 14.16
N LEU A 33 -1.81 -13.87 14.36
CA LEU A 33 -1.21 -13.97 15.69
C LEU A 33 -1.25 -12.62 16.42
N LEU A 34 -0.81 -11.53 15.78
CA LEU A 34 -0.78 -10.18 16.37
C LEU A 34 -2.18 -9.64 16.67
N CYS A 35 -3.21 -10.10 15.95
CA CYS A 35 -4.60 -9.76 16.21
C CYS A 35 -5.34 -10.74 17.12
N ALA A 36 -4.66 -11.76 17.67
CA ALA A 36 -5.27 -12.79 18.51
C ALA A 36 -6.54 -13.39 17.90
N ARG A 37 -6.54 -13.65 16.58
CA ARG A 37 -7.72 -14.18 15.89
C ARG A 37 -8.00 -15.62 16.33
N SER A 38 -9.25 -15.91 16.65
CA SER A 38 -9.71 -17.27 16.97
C SER A 38 -9.84 -18.17 15.75
N LYS A 39 -9.94 -17.60 14.55
CA LYS A 39 -9.97 -18.31 13.27
C LYS A 39 -8.91 -17.72 12.33
N PRO A 40 -8.10 -18.55 11.66
CA PRO A 40 -7.11 -18.07 10.69
C PRO A 40 -7.78 -17.32 9.55
N SER A 41 -7.10 -16.29 9.05
CA SER A 41 -7.45 -15.60 7.82
C SER A 41 -7.38 -16.57 6.65
N SER A 42 -8.30 -16.40 5.69
CA SER A 42 -8.27 -17.19 4.47
C SER A 42 -6.99 -16.88 3.68
N LEU A 43 -6.25 -17.93 3.34
CA LEU A 43 -5.11 -17.84 2.42
C LEU A 43 -5.54 -17.94 0.94
N ILE A 44 -6.85 -18.04 0.68
CA ILE A 44 -7.38 -18.10 -0.69
C ILE A 44 -7.35 -16.69 -1.27
N PRO A 45 -6.59 -16.44 -2.36
CA PRO A 45 -6.55 -15.14 -2.99
C PRO A 45 -7.94 -14.75 -3.51
N ARG A 46 -8.31 -13.48 -3.33
CA ARG A 46 -9.49 -12.92 -3.99
C ARG A 46 -9.18 -12.70 -5.46
N SER A 47 -10.18 -12.91 -6.32
CA SER A 47 -10.06 -12.58 -7.73
C SER A 47 -9.76 -11.09 -7.91
N LEU A 48 -8.89 -10.78 -8.87
CA LEU A 48 -8.64 -9.41 -9.33
C LEU A 48 -9.65 -8.97 -10.39
N ALA A 49 -10.38 -9.91 -11.00
CA ALA A 49 -11.37 -9.60 -12.02
C ALA A 49 -12.44 -8.62 -11.49
N GLY A 50 -12.58 -7.48 -12.17
CA GLY A 50 -13.53 -6.42 -11.81
C GLY A 50 -13.08 -5.52 -10.65
N GLN A 51 -11.96 -5.81 -9.99
CA GLN A 51 -11.42 -4.94 -8.94
C GLN A 51 -10.87 -3.66 -9.55
N ARG A 52 -11.21 -2.51 -8.96
CA ARG A 52 -10.85 -1.19 -9.46
C ARG A 52 -9.69 -0.60 -8.68
N PHE A 53 -8.65 -0.16 -9.39
CA PHE A 53 -7.51 0.53 -8.80
C PHE A 53 -7.30 1.86 -9.52
N LEU A 54 -6.84 2.85 -8.75
CA LEU A 54 -6.42 4.14 -9.26
C LEU A 54 -4.88 4.17 -9.27
N LEU A 55 -4.31 4.52 -10.41
CA LEU A 55 -2.89 4.80 -10.55
C LEU A 55 -2.74 6.30 -10.77
N ASP A 56 -2.12 6.98 -9.80
CA ASP A 56 -1.95 8.43 -9.88
C ASP A 56 -0.94 8.80 -10.97
N GLN A 57 -1.44 9.41 -12.04
CA GLN A 57 -0.64 9.85 -13.18
C GLN A 57 0.43 10.86 -12.78
N ALA A 58 0.12 11.79 -11.88
CA ALA A 58 1.06 12.84 -11.49
C ALA A 58 2.27 12.28 -10.74
N VAL A 59 2.09 11.16 -10.01
CA VAL A 59 3.20 10.45 -9.35
C VAL A 59 4.09 9.75 -10.38
N LEU A 60 3.52 9.16 -11.43
CA LEU A 60 4.30 8.50 -12.48
C LEU A 60 5.14 9.47 -13.30
N GLU A 61 4.64 10.70 -13.45
CA GLU A 61 5.26 11.77 -14.24
C GLU A 61 6.20 12.66 -13.40
N ASP A 62 6.27 12.46 -12.08
CA ASP A 62 7.16 13.20 -11.19
C ASP A 62 8.63 12.91 -11.52
N GLU A 63 9.39 13.95 -11.82
CA GLU A 63 10.81 13.86 -12.21
C GLU A 63 11.72 13.22 -11.15
N ARG A 64 11.29 13.23 -9.88
CA ARG A 64 12.01 12.58 -8.78
C ARG A 64 11.91 11.05 -8.85
N VAL A 65 10.94 10.51 -9.59
CA VAL A 65 10.76 9.07 -9.73
C VAL A 65 11.71 8.54 -10.79
N THR A 66 12.64 7.69 -10.36
CA THR A 66 13.59 7.06 -11.28
C THR A 66 12.87 6.14 -12.28
N PRO A 67 13.36 6.04 -13.54
CA PRO A 67 12.76 5.18 -14.56
C PRO A 67 12.59 3.72 -14.11
N ALA A 68 13.60 3.15 -13.44
CA ALA A 68 13.56 1.75 -12.99
C ALA A 68 12.41 1.46 -12.01
N VAL A 69 12.11 2.40 -11.10
CA VAL A 69 11.00 2.26 -10.13
C VAL A 69 9.66 2.38 -10.86
N ARG A 70 9.52 3.39 -11.72
CA ARG A 70 8.31 3.59 -12.54
C ARG A 70 8.02 2.37 -13.41
N ASP A 71 9.02 1.88 -14.13
CA ASP A 71 8.84 0.78 -15.07
C ASP A 71 8.57 -0.54 -14.35
N ASN A 72 9.12 -0.74 -13.14
CA ASN A 72 8.76 -1.86 -12.29
C ASN A 72 7.30 -1.82 -11.83
N LEU A 73 6.82 -0.64 -11.42
CA LEU A 73 5.41 -0.44 -11.07
C LEU A 73 4.50 -0.71 -12.28
N LEU A 74 4.85 -0.19 -13.47
CA LEU A 74 4.07 -0.41 -14.69
C LEU A 74 4.01 -1.89 -15.07
N ARG A 75 5.10 -2.65 -14.92
CA ARG A 75 5.07 -4.11 -15.11
C ARG A 75 4.10 -4.81 -14.16
N ALA A 76 4.04 -4.39 -12.90
CA ALA A 76 3.08 -4.93 -11.93
C ALA A 76 1.63 -4.56 -12.30
N VAL A 77 1.40 -3.33 -12.77
CA VAL A 77 0.09 -2.86 -13.25
C VAL A 77 -0.40 -3.68 -14.44
N GLU A 78 0.48 -4.00 -15.40
CA GLU A 78 0.13 -4.87 -16.53
C GLU A 78 -0.24 -6.29 -16.07
N ALA A 79 0.46 -6.84 -15.07
CA ALA A 79 0.07 -8.12 -14.48
C ALA A 79 -1.32 -8.07 -13.81
N LEU A 80 -1.67 -6.94 -13.17
CA LEU A 80 -3.01 -6.72 -12.61
C LEU A 80 -4.08 -6.67 -13.72
N ARG A 81 -3.84 -5.90 -14.79
CA ARG A 81 -4.75 -5.81 -15.95
C ARG A 81 -4.97 -7.17 -16.60
N ALA A 82 -3.89 -7.93 -16.83
CA ALA A 82 -3.95 -9.28 -17.37
C ALA A 82 -4.75 -10.24 -16.48
N SER A 83 -4.82 -9.97 -15.17
CA SER A 83 -5.63 -10.72 -14.20
C SER A 83 -7.08 -10.22 -14.09
N GLY A 84 -7.50 -9.27 -14.94
CA GLY A 84 -8.86 -8.73 -15.01
C GLY A 84 -9.12 -7.51 -14.11
N ALA A 85 -8.09 -6.93 -13.50
CA ALA A 85 -8.23 -5.69 -12.75
C ALA A 85 -8.51 -4.50 -13.67
N LEU A 86 -9.35 -3.58 -13.21
CA LEU A 86 -9.68 -2.33 -13.88
C LEU A 86 -8.77 -1.23 -13.31
N ILE A 87 -7.86 -0.71 -14.12
CA ILE A 87 -6.90 0.32 -13.70
C ILE A 87 -7.26 1.65 -14.35
N GLU A 88 -7.64 2.63 -13.55
CA GLU A 88 -7.85 4.01 -13.96
C GLU A 88 -6.57 4.81 -13.74
N VAL A 89 -6.06 5.45 -14.79
CA VAL A 89 -4.85 6.29 -14.70
C VAL A 89 -5.29 7.74 -14.82
N LYS A 90 -5.23 8.47 -13.71
CA LYS A 90 -5.55 9.90 -13.66
C LYS A 90 -4.94 10.53 -12.40
N PRO A 91 -4.76 11.86 -12.36
CA PRO A 91 -4.30 12.54 -11.16
C PRO A 91 -5.25 12.31 -9.96
N CYS A 92 -4.70 12.05 -8.78
CA CYS A 92 -5.45 12.01 -7.53
C CYS A 92 -5.21 13.30 -6.73
N GLN A 93 -6.12 14.28 -6.87
CA GLN A 93 -5.95 15.60 -6.26
C GLN A 93 -5.69 15.56 -4.75
N ALA A 94 -6.42 14.72 -4.01
CA ALA A 94 -6.23 14.58 -2.56
C ALA A 94 -4.87 14.00 -2.18
N PHE A 95 -4.33 13.08 -3.00
CA PHE A 95 -3.01 12.53 -2.79
C PHE A 95 -1.93 13.58 -3.07
N GLN A 96 -2.05 14.29 -4.20
CA GLN A 96 -1.14 15.38 -4.56
C GLN A 96 -1.13 16.51 -3.51
N ALA A 97 -2.29 16.91 -3.01
CA ALA A 97 -2.39 17.91 -1.95
C ALA A 97 -1.66 17.46 -0.67
N THR A 98 -1.82 16.19 -0.28
CA THR A 98 -1.12 15.61 0.88
C THR A 98 0.40 15.60 0.69
N LEU A 99 0.88 15.22 -0.50
CA LEU A 99 2.32 15.23 -0.81
C LEU A 99 2.90 16.65 -0.79
N LEU A 100 2.18 17.63 -1.33
CA LEU A 100 2.58 19.04 -1.30
C LEU A 100 2.65 19.58 0.14
N LEU A 101 1.64 19.31 0.97
CA LEU A 101 1.66 19.69 2.38
C LEU A 101 2.84 19.06 3.12
N THR A 102 3.10 17.77 2.86
CA THR A 102 4.23 17.06 3.48
C THR A 102 5.57 17.71 3.11
N GLN A 103 5.71 18.13 1.84
CA GLN A 103 6.93 18.79 1.37
C GLN A 103 7.10 20.20 1.97
N GLN A 104 6.02 20.93 2.20
CA GLN A 104 6.04 22.31 2.71
C GLN A 104 6.19 22.39 4.24
N HIS A 105 5.56 21.46 4.95
CA HIS A 105 5.41 21.55 6.41
C HIS A 105 6.04 20.38 7.17
N GLY A 106 6.64 19.41 6.46
CA GLY A 106 7.09 18.15 7.05
C GLY A 106 5.94 17.16 7.20
N TRP A 107 6.20 16.05 7.89
CA TRP A 107 5.19 15.02 8.11
C TRP A 107 4.03 15.59 8.95
N LEU A 108 2.82 15.53 8.39
CA LEU A 108 1.54 15.84 9.07
C LEU A 108 1.33 14.93 10.27
#